data_AF-T0HJQ1-F1
#
_entry.id   AF-T0HJQ1-F1
#
_cell.length_a   1.000
_cell.length_b   1.000
_cell.length_c   1.000
_cell.angle_alpha   90.00
_cell.angle_beta   90.00
_cell.angle_gamma   90.00
#
_symmetry.space_group_name_H-M   'P 1'
#
loop_
_entity.id
_entity.type
_entity.pdbx_description
1 polymer ?
#
loop_
_entity_poly.entity_id
_entity_poly.type
_entity_poly.pdbx_seq_one_letter_code
_entity_poly.pdbx_strand_id
1 'polypeptide(L)'
;MAETFKLTGLKELDQALGQMPKATARAVGFRVLRQAGEPIARAARRLAPVNQGDLVESIDVGTALARSQQADKGAVAPVEVHVGPGQHPQAITQEFGTYKEPAQPYLTPAWEAERMNALDIVGTGLGIEVEKTAARIARKAAKR
;
A
#
# COMPACT_ATOMS: atom_id res chain seq x y z
N MET A 1 5.48 18.86 -12.51
CA MET A 1 4.66 19.84 -11.77
C MET A 1 3.99 19.08 -10.64
N ALA A 2 3.94 19.62 -9.42
CA ALA A 2 3.24 18.96 -8.31
C ALA A 2 1.74 19.24 -8.43
N GLU A 3 0.95 18.22 -8.74
CA GLU A 3 -0.51 18.32 -8.69
C GLU A 3 -0.98 18.29 -7.24
N THR A 4 -1.86 19.22 -6.87
CA THR A 4 -2.41 19.31 -5.51
C THR A 4 -3.87 18.86 -5.54
N PHE A 5 -4.24 17.91 -4.68
CA PHE A 5 -5.59 17.38 -4.59
C PHE A 5 -6.19 17.68 -3.22
N LYS A 6 -7.49 18.00 -3.17
CA LYS A 6 -8.23 18.18 -1.92
C LYS A 6 -9.05 16.92 -1.64
N LEU A 7 -8.70 16.22 -0.56
CA LEU A 7 -9.49 15.10 -0.05
C LEU A 7 -10.44 15.58 1.06
N THR A 8 -11.66 15.05 1.07
CA THR A 8 -12.67 15.31 2.11
C THR A 8 -13.16 13.98 2.69
N GLY A 9 -13.55 13.92 3.96
CA GLY A 9 -14.04 12.69 4.61
C GLY A 9 -12.96 11.84 5.33
N LEU A 10 -11.68 12.00 4.99
CA LEU A 10 -10.60 11.23 5.64
C LEU A 10 -10.42 11.57 7.12
N LYS A 11 -10.73 12.81 7.53
CA LYS A 11 -10.62 13.24 8.93
C LYS A 11 -11.64 12.52 9.81
N GLU A 12 -12.86 12.39 9.33
CA GLU A 12 -13.95 11.71 10.00
C GLU A 12 -13.65 10.20 10.13
N LEU A 13 -13.07 9.61 9.08
CA LEU A 13 -12.61 8.21 9.10
C LEU A 13 -11.48 7.99 10.10
N ASP A 14 -10.50 8.91 10.18
CA ASP A 14 -9.42 8.83 11.17
C ASP A 14 -9.95 8.92 12.62
N GLN A 15 -10.89 9.82 12.87
CA GLN A 15 -11.57 9.91 14.17
C GLN A 15 -12.32 8.62 14.52
N ALA A 16 -13.06 8.04 13.57
CA ALA A 16 -13.79 6.79 13.79
C ALA A 16 -12.85 5.60 14.05
N LEU A 17 -11.72 5.53 13.35
CA LEU A 17 -10.65 4.57 13.63
C LEU A 17 -10.07 4.77 15.04
N GLY A 18 -9.88 6.03 15.46
CA GLY A 18 -9.35 6.38 16.78
C GLY A 18 -10.25 5.96 17.95
N GLN A 19 -11.56 5.80 17.73
CA GLN A 19 -12.51 5.31 18.74
C GLN A 19 -12.42 3.79 18.96
N MET A 20 -11.71 3.06 18.09
CA MET A 20 -11.56 1.61 18.20
C MET A 20 -10.34 1.22 19.06
N PRO A 21 -10.30 -0.01 19.59
CA PRO A 21 -9.07 -0.53 20.19
C PRO A 21 -7.91 -0.47 19.19
N LYS A 22 -6.76 0.05 19.62
CA LYS A 22 -5.58 0.31 18.76
C LYS A 22 -5.19 -0.86 17.84
N ALA A 23 -5.19 -2.09 18.38
CA ALA A 23 -4.87 -3.29 17.61
C ALA A 23 -5.88 -3.56 16.48
N THR A 24 -7.16 -3.24 16.71
CA THR A 24 -8.22 -3.40 15.72
C THR A 24 -8.13 -2.34 14.63
N ALA A 25 -7.93 -1.07 15.02
CA ALA A 25 -7.72 0.02 14.06
C ALA A 25 -6.52 -0.26 13.14
N ARG A 26 -5.41 -0.73 13.72
CA ARG A 26 -4.20 -1.12 12.96
C ARG A 26 -4.48 -2.26 11.98
N ALA A 27 -5.25 -3.28 12.38
CA ALA A 27 -5.61 -4.39 11.51
C ALA A 27 -6.52 -3.97 10.34
N VAL A 28 -7.48 -3.06 10.60
CA VAL A 28 -8.32 -2.45 9.56
C VAL A 28 -7.45 -1.67 8.57
N GLY A 29 -6.57 -0.80 9.07
CA GLY A 29 -5.63 -0.04 8.25
C GLY A 29 -4.80 -0.94 7.32
N PHE A 30 -4.19 -2.00 7.84
CA PHE A 30 -3.42 -2.93 7.01
C PHE A 30 -4.25 -3.64 5.95
N ARG A 31 -5.51 -4.02 6.26
CA ARG A 31 -6.38 -4.69 5.28
C ARG A 31 -6.71 -3.76 4.12
N VAL A 32 -7.09 -2.53 4.43
CA VAL A 32 -7.46 -1.54 3.41
C VAL A 32 -6.25 -1.12 2.59
N LEU A 33 -5.11 -0.86 3.24
CA LEU A 33 -3.87 -0.51 2.54
C LEU A 33 -3.38 -1.63 1.62
N ARG A 34 -3.48 -2.90 2.04
CA ARG A 34 -3.17 -4.04 1.14
C ARG A 34 -4.08 -4.07 -0.08
N GLN A 35 -5.37 -3.88 0.13
CA GLN A 35 -6.33 -3.85 -0.97
C GLN A 35 -6.06 -2.67 -1.93
N ALA A 36 -5.70 -1.51 -1.40
CA ALA A 36 -5.36 -0.31 -2.19
C ALA A 36 -4.02 -0.43 -2.93
N GLY A 37 -3.04 -1.15 -2.37
CA GLY A 37 -1.76 -1.40 -3.01
C GLY A 37 -1.83 -2.42 -4.16
N GLU A 38 -2.82 -3.31 -4.15
CA GLU A 38 -2.90 -4.41 -5.13
C GLU A 38 -3.07 -3.93 -6.59
N PRO A 39 -3.90 -2.92 -6.93
CA PRO A 39 -3.94 -2.35 -8.27
C PRO A 39 -2.57 -1.88 -8.76
N ILE A 40 -1.81 -1.19 -7.91
CA ILE A 40 -0.45 -0.72 -8.22
C ILE A 40 0.48 -1.92 -8.45
N ALA A 41 0.45 -2.93 -7.57
CA ALA A 41 1.24 -4.14 -7.72
C ALA A 41 0.92 -4.87 -9.03
N ARG A 42 -0.37 -5.02 -9.38
CA ARG A 42 -0.81 -5.63 -10.64
C ARG A 42 -0.40 -4.81 -11.87
N ALA A 43 -0.45 -3.49 -11.80
CA ALA A 43 0.05 -2.63 -12.88
C ALA A 43 1.57 -2.79 -13.03
N ALA A 44 2.31 -2.80 -11.93
CA ALA A 44 3.76 -3.00 -11.92
C ALA A 44 4.15 -4.36 -12.50
N ARG A 45 3.44 -5.45 -12.12
CA ARG A 45 3.63 -6.80 -12.70
C ARG A 45 3.42 -6.83 -14.22
N ARG A 46 2.49 -6.02 -14.74
CA ARG A 46 2.19 -5.94 -16.18
C ARG A 46 3.23 -5.13 -16.96
N LEU A 47 3.84 -4.14 -16.33
CA LEU A 47 4.85 -3.28 -16.94
C LEU A 47 6.27 -3.83 -16.76
N ALA A 48 6.48 -4.70 -15.78
CA ALA A 48 7.79 -5.28 -15.50
C ALA A 48 8.30 -6.11 -16.69
N PRO A 49 9.58 -5.95 -17.06
CA PRO A 49 10.19 -6.76 -18.11
C PRO A 49 10.22 -8.23 -17.71
N VAL A 50 9.83 -9.09 -18.64
CA VAL A 50 9.80 -10.54 -18.43
C VAL A 50 11.07 -11.16 -19.03
N ASN A 51 11.97 -11.59 -18.16
CA ASN A 51 13.06 -12.50 -18.52
C ASN A 51 12.68 -13.93 -18.09
N GLN A 52 13.09 -14.35 -16.89
CA GLN A 52 12.70 -15.63 -16.28
C GLN A 52 11.40 -15.56 -15.45
N GLY A 53 10.90 -14.35 -15.20
CA GLY A 53 9.67 -14.12 -14.40
C GLY A 53 9.92 -13.70 -12.96
N ASP A 54 11.12 -13.90 -12.41
CA ASP A 54 11.45 -13.62 -11.00
C ASP A 54 11.05 -12.20 -10.55
N LEU A 55 11.31 -11.20 -11.39
CA LEU A 55 10.95 -9.81 -11.09
C LEU A 55 9.44 -9.66 -10.91
N VAL A 56 8.66 -10.22 -11.84
CA VAL A 56 7.20 -10.15 -11.83
C VAL A 56 6.63 -10.88 -10.61
N GLU A 57 7.16 -12.07 -10.31
CA GLU A 57 6.74 -12.87 -9.15
C GLU A 57 7.09 -12.19 -7.82
N SER A 58 8.17 -11.42 -7.79
CA SER A 58 8.61 -10.73 -6.57
C SER A 58 7.80 -9.48 -6.21
N ILE A 59 7.00 -8.94 -7.14
CA ILE A 59 6.22 -7.71 -6.90
C ILE A 59 5.00 -8.06 -6.06
N ASP A 60 4.93 -7.50 -4.86
CA ASP A 60 3.81 -7.71 -3.93
C ASP A 60 3.56 -6.50 -3.02
N VAL A 61 2.49 -6.59 -2.23
CA VAL A 61 2.10 -5.60 -1.21
C VAL A 61 2.43 -6.13 0.19
N GLY A 62 3.50 -5.62 0.78
CA GLY A 62 4.07 -6.10 2.04
C GLY A 62 4.06 -5.05 3.15
N THR A 63 4.08 -5.50 4.41
CA THR A 63 4.34 -4.61 5.55
C THR A 63 5.82 -4.56 5.93
N ALA A 64 6.64 -5.42 5.33
CA ALA A 64 8.05 -5.57 5.62
C ALA A 64 8.87 -5.15 4.40
N LEU A 65 9.91 -4.38 4.65
CA LEU A 65 10.97 -4.12 3.68
C LEU A 65 12.04 -5.20 3.77
N ALA A 66 12.86 -5.32 2.73
CA ALA A 66 14.07 -6.14 2.79
C ALA A 66 14.96 -5.71 3.97
N ARG A 67 15.68 -6.65 4.61
CA ARG A 67 16.59 -6.31 5.73
C ARG A 67 17.58 -5.18 5.41
N SER A 68 18.08 -5.13 4.19
CA SER A 68 18.97 -4.07 3.69
C SER A 68 18.28 -2.71 3.54
N GLN A 69 16.95 -2.68 3.42
CA GLN A 69 16.13 -1.47 3.30
C GLN A 69 15.51 -1.03 4.65
N GLN A 70 15.52 -1.92 5.66
CA GLN A 70 14.97 -1.65 6.99
C GLN A 70 15.82 -0.68 7.81
N ALA A 71 17.12 -0.58 7.52
CA ALA A 71 18.07 0.14 8.37
C ALA A 71 17.83 1.67 8.44
N ASP A 72 17.14 2.27 7.47
CA ASP A 72 17.11 3.73 7.29
C ASP A 72 15.72 4.38 7.39
N LYS A 73 14.63 3.62 7.46
CA LYS A 73 13.27 4.20 7.41
C LYS A 73 12.46 3.76 8.61
N GLY A 74 12.48 4.59 9.67
CA GLY A 74 11.44 4.52 10.68
C GLY A 74 10.05 4.65 10.02
N ALA A 75 9.03 4.05 10.63
CA ALA A 75 7.68 4.11 10.08
C ALA A 75 7.23 5.58 9.92
N VAL A 76 6.84 5.97 8.71
CA VAL A 76 6.40 7.34 8.43
C VAL A 76 5.01 7.60 9.02
N ALA A 77 4.21 6.53 9.15
CA ALA A 77 2.88 6.55 9.72
C ALA A 77 2.66 5.36 10.68
N PRO A 78 1.64 5.42 11.57
CA PRO A 78 1.31 4.29 12.47
C PRO A 78 1.00 2.98 11.74
N VAL A 79 0.56 3.07 10.49
CA VAL A 79 0.27 1.95 9.60
C VAL A 79 0.84 2.29 8.22
N GLU A 80 1.71 1.43 7.71
CA GLU A 80 2.36 1.58 6.41
C GLU A 80 2.42 0.22 5.70
N VAL A 81 2.20 0.22 4.40
CA VAL A 81 2.46 -0.92 3.50
C VAL A 81 3.34 -0.43 2.36
N HIS A 82 4.12 -1.34 1.82
CA HIS A 82 5.04 -1.11 0.73
C HIS A 82 4.57 -1.91 -0.47
N VAL A 83 4.62 -1.29 -1.65
CA VAL A 83 4.35 -1.95 -2.92
C VAL A 83 5.65 -1.99 -3.70
N GLY A 84 6.08 -3.18 -4.10
CA GLY A 84 7.31 -3.30 -4.87
C GLY A 84 7.86 -4.72 -4.93
N PRO A 85 8.97 -4.90 -5.65
CA PRO A 85 9.73 -6.14 -5.66
C PRO A 85 10.23 -6.44 -4.24
N GLY A 86 10.26 -7.72 -3.88
CA GLY A 86 10.82 -8.20 -2.62
C GLY A 86 12.33 -7.97 -2.50
N GLN A 87 13.07 -8.97 -2.01
CA GLN A 87 14.52 -8.83 -1.77
C GLN A 87 15.36 -8.97 -3.05
N HIS A 88 15.08 -8.16 -4.09
CA HIS A 88 15.82 -8.16 -5.36
C HIS A 88 16.49 -6.80 -5.61
N PRO A 89 17.79 -6.65 -5.28
CA PRO A 89 18.52 -5.40 -5.53
C PRO A 89 18.50 -4.99 -7.01
N GLN A 90 18.48 -5.97 -7.93
CA GLN A 90 18.42 -5.74 -9.37
C GLN A 90 17.13 -5.04 -9.81
N ALA A 91 16.07 -5.12 -9.01
CA ALA A 91 14.80 -4.51 -9.35
C ALA A 91 14.85 -2.96 -9.29
N ILE A 92 15.77 -2.41 -8.49
CA ILE A 92 16.05 -0.96 -8.44
C ILE A 92 16.83 -0.53 -9.67
N THR A 93 17.88 -1.30 -10.04
CA THR A 93 18.67 -1.02 -11.24
C THR A 93 17.85 -1.19 -12.51
N GLN A 94 16.86 -2.09 -12.50
CA GLN A 94 15.93 -2.25 -13.61
C GLN A 94 15.03 -1.02 -13.78
N GLU A 95 14.48 -0.49 -12.69
CA GLU A 95 13.60 0.69 -12.71
C GLU A 95 14.33 1.94 -13.22
N PHE A 96 15.53 2.20 -12.71
CA PHE A 96 16.25 3.46 -12.95
C PHE A 96 17.39 3.37 -13.96
N GLY A 97 17.75 2.17 -14.39
CA GLY A 97 18.91 1.93 -15.24
C GLY A 97 20.23 2.03 -14.49
N THR A 98 21.31 1.78 -15.22
CA THR A 98 22.69 1.95 -14.76
C THR A 98 23.50 2.66 -15.85
N TYR A 99 24.79 2.86 -15.61
CA TYR A 99 25.70 3.38 -16.64
C TYR A 99 25.85 2.44 -17.87
N LYS A 100 25.48 1.15 -17.75
CA LYS A 100 25.62 0.12 -18.79
C LYS A 100 24.28 -0.35 -19.37
N GLU A 101 23.18 -0.15 -18.65
CA GLU A 101 21.88 -0.69 -18.99
C GLU A 101 20.83 0.42 -18.93
N PRO A 102 20.00 0.62 -19.98
CA PRO A 102 18.96 1.63 -19.96
C PRO A 102 17.86 1.29 -18.93
N ALA A 103 17.22 2.33 -18.40
CA ALA A 103 16.10 2.20 -17.47
C ALA A 103 14.89 1.52 -18.16
N GLN A 104 14.23 0.61 -17.44
CA GLN A 104 12.96 0.00 -17.83
C GLN A 104 11.97 0.20 -16.67
N PRO A 105 11.40 1.41 -16.54
CA PRO A 105 10.54 1.74 -15.43
C PRO A 105 9.23 0.96 -15.50
N TYR A 106 8.82 0.39 -14.37
CA TYR A 106 7.60 -0.40 -14.21
C TYR A 106 6.84 -0.01 -12.94
N LEU A 107 7.52 0.40 -11.88
CA LEU A 107 6.87 0.83 -10.63
C LEU A 107 6.39 2.28 -10.68
N THR A 108 7.24 3.21 -11.13
CA THR A 108 6.85 4.62 -11.27
C THR A 108 5.62 4.79 -12.18
N PRO A 109 5.57 4.20 -13.39
CA PRO A 109 4.38 4.30 -14.23
C PRO A 109 3.15 3.59 -13.63
N ALA A 110 3.34 2.48 -12.91
CA ALA A 110 2.24 1.82 -12.21
C ALA A 110 1.66 2.70 -11.09
N TRP A 111 2.52 3.37 -10.31
CA TRP A 111 2.11 4.33 -9.30
C TRP A 111 1.33 5.49 -9.91
N GLU A 112 1.87 6.13 -10.95
CA GLU A 112 1.21 7.27 -11.59
C GLU A 112 -0.16 6.89 -12.17
N ALA A 113 -0.29 5.69 -12.73
CA ALA A 113 -1.55 5.20 -13.27
C ALA A 113 -2.61 4.89 -12.18
N GLU A 114 -2.19 4.32 -11.06
CA GLU A 114 -3.13 3.73 -10.08
C GLU A 114 -3.24 4.51 -8.76
N ARG A 115 -2.43 5.56 -8.54
CA ARG A 115 -2.43 6.32 -7.27
C ARG A 115 -3.80 6.87 -6.88
N MET A 116 -4.59 7.34 -7.84
CA MET A 116 -5.94 7.87 -7.56
C MET A 116 -6.93 6.76 -7.23
N ASN A 117 -6.88 5.65 -7.97
CA ASN A 117 -7.67 4.46 -7.67
C ASN A 117 -7.34 3.88 -6.29
N ALA A 118 -6.05 3.85 -5.92
CA ALA A 118 -5.62 3.44 -4.59
C ALA A 118 -6.21 4.36 -3.50
N LEU A 119 -6.23 5.68 -3.70
CA LEU A 119 -6.85 6.62 -2.77
C LEU A 119 -8.36 6.40 -2.62
N ASP A 120 -9.07 6.13 -3.73
CA ASP A 120 -10.51 5.85 -3.71
C ASP A 120 -10.82 4.54 -2.96
N ILE A 121 -9.99 3.51 -3.15
CA ILE A 121 -10.07 2.24 -2.40
C ILE A 121 -9.80 2.48 -0.92
N VAL A 122 -8.85 3.34 -0.57
CA VAL A 122 -8.61 3.69 0.84
C VAL A 122 -9.83 4.36 1.44
N GLY A 123 -10.40 5.38 0.80
CA GLY A 123 -11.58 6.09 1.30
C GLY A 123 -12.78 5.17 1.48
N THR A 124 -13.13 4.41 0.43
CA THR A 124 -14.28 3.49 0.44
C THR A 124 -14.05 2.32 1.40
N GLY A 125 -12.86 1.72 1.34
CA GLY A 125 -12.49 0.55 2.13
C GLY A 125 -12.43 0.85 3.63
N LEU A 126 -11.90 2.01 4.02
CA LEU A 126 -11.90 2.45 5.42
C LEU A 126 -13.33 2.62 5.93
N GLY A 127 -14.22 3.29 5.19
CA GLY A 127 -15.62 3.46 5.59
C GLY A 127 -16.31 2.13 5.86
N ILE A 128 -16.23 1.20 4.88
CA ILE A 128 -16.84 -0.13 4.99
C ILE A 128 -16.27 -0.93 6.17
N GLU A 129 -14.95 -0.96 6.32
CA GLU A 129 -14.31 -1.74 7.38
C GLU A 129 -14.51 -1.13 8.77
N VAL A 130 -14.60 0.20 8.87
CA VAL A 130 -14.93 0.92 10.10
C VAL A 130 -16.34 0.55 10.55
N GLU A 131 -17.34 0.64 9.66
CA GLU A 131 -18.73 0.30 9.97
C GLU A 131 -18.88 -1.16 10.42
N LYS A 132 -18.30 -2.10 9.65
CA LYS A 132 -18.30 -3.53 9.99
C LYS A 132 -17.67 -3.79 11.36
N THR A 133 -16.54 -3.13 11.63
CA THR A 133 -15.78 -3.32 12.86
C THR A 133 -16.50 -2.73 14.06
N ALA A 134 -17.06 -1.52 13.92
CA ALA A 134 -17.88 -0.88 14.94
C ALA A 134 -19.11 -1.74 15.30
N ALA A 135 -19.83 -2.25 14.30
CA ALA A 135 -20.96 -3.16 14.51
C ALA A 135 -20.54 -4.44 15.25
N ARG A 136 -19.37 -5.00 14.92
CA ARG A 136 -18.82 -6.18 15.60
C ARG A 136 -18.48 -5.88 17.07
N ILE A 137 -17.90 -4.72 17.35
CA ILE A 137 -17.59 -4.27 18.72
C ILE A 137 -18.89 -4.11 19.52
N ALA A 138 -19.89 -3.42 18.97
CA ALA A 138 -21.19 -3.22 19.60
C ALA A 138 -21.89 -4.56 19.92
N ARG A 139 -21.92 -5.50 18.97
CA ARG A 139 -22.47 -6.85 19.18
C ARG A 139 -21.74 -7.62 20.29
N LYS A 140 -20.42 -7.45 20.42
CA LYS A 140 -19.63 -8.09 21.48
C LYS A 140 -19.89 -7.46 22.84
N ALA A 141 -20.10 -6.15 22.88
CA ALA A 141 -20.48 -5.43 24.10
C ALA A 141 -21.87 -5.83 24.59
N ALA A 142 -22.85 -5.98 23.69
CA ALA A 142 -24.22 -6.39 24.04
C ALA A 142 -24.37 -7.86 24.49
N LYS A 143 -23.34 -8.71 24.25
CA LYS A 143 -23.30 -10.11 24.71
C LYS A 143 -22.62 -10.28 26.07
N ARG A 144 -21.99 -9.22 26.60
CA ARG A 144 -21.36 -9.19 27.92
C ARG A 144 -22.31 -8.57 28.92
#